data_AF-F3FCJ5-F1
#
_entry.id   AF-F3FCJ5-F1
#
_cell.length_a   1.000
_cell.length_b   1.000
_cell.length_c   1.000
_cell.angle_alpha   90.00
_cell.angle_beta   90.00
_cell.angle_gamma   90.00
#
_symmetry.space_group_name_H-M   'P 1'
#
loop_
_entity.id
_entity.type
_entity.pdbx_description
1 polymer ?
#
loop_
_entity_poly.entity_id
_entity_poly.type
_entity_poly.pdbx_seq_one_letter_code
_entity_poly.pdbx_strand_id
1 'polypeptide(L)'
;MKRIILTGWVLLLSAGDAWADNTETATSETRQTETWLQLQASGKAASPTPQVNTAAERDLSLQRWLDTYKYKIPDFYDQEAGGSFSSGKK
;
A
#
# COMPACT_ATOMS: atom_id res chain seq x y z
N MET A 1 -20.13 -40.19 -31.90
CA MET A 1 -20.18 -38.73 -31.63
C MET A 1 -20.60 -38.41 -30.20
N LYS A 2 -21.73 -38.93 -29.69
CA LYS A 2 -22.17 -38.71 -28.28
C LYS A 2 -21.15 -39.12 -27.21
N ARG A 3 -20.42 -40.24 -27.40
CA ARG A 3 -19.36 -40.70 -26.48
C ARG A 3 -18.13 -39.79 -26.43
N ILE A 4 -17.79 -39.15 -27.55
CA ILE A 4 -16.65 -38.22 -27.66
C ILE A 4 -17.00 -36.87 -27.00
N ILE A 5 -18.26 -36.46 -27.13
CA ILE A 5 -18.80 -35.26 -26.46
C ILE A 5 -18.86 -35.49 -24.93
N LEU A 6 -19.23 -36.70 -24.49
CA LEU A 6 -19.30 -37.06 -23.07
C LEU A 6 -17.91 -37.14 -22.42
N THR A 7 -16.90 -37.68 -23.10
CA THR A 7 -15.51 -37.69 -22.59
C THR A 7 -14.88 -36.30 -22.58
N GLY A 8 -15.20 -35.43 -23.54
CA GLY A 8 -14.73 -34.03 -23.53
C GLY A 8 -15.29 -33.22 -22.36
N TRP A 9 -16.54 -33.45 -21.97
CA TRP A 9 -17.15 -32.79 -20.81
C TRP A 9 -16.56 -33.26 -19.48
N VAL A 10 -16.28 -34.56 -19.33
CA VAL A 10 -15.66 -35.10 -18.11
C VAL A 10 -14.24 -34.57 -17.89
N LEU A 11 -13.48 -34.32 -18.98
CA LEU A 11 -12.14 -33.73 -18.91
C LEU A 11 -12.14 -32.23 -18.57
N LEU A 12 -13.21 -31.50 -18.93
CA LEU A 12 -13.34 -30.09 -18.61
C LEU A 12 -13.77 -29.85 -17.14
N LEU A 13 -14.50 -30.80 -16.55
CA LEU A 13 -14.93 -30.75 -15.14
C LEU A 13 -13.83 -31.20 -14.14
N SER A 14 -12.72 -31.74 -14.62
CA SER A 14 -11.57 -32.15 -13.79
C SER A 14 -10.45 -31.10 -13.71
N ALA A 15 -10.65 -29.90 -14.26
CA ALA A 15 -9.75 -28.77 -14.03
C ALA A 15 -9.99 -28.24 -12.60
N GLY A 16 -9.44 -28.94 -11.61
CA GLY A 16 -9.48 -28.52 -10.22
C GLY A 16 -8.73 -27.20 -10.01
N ASP A 17 -9.20 -26.42 -9.04
CA ASP A 17 -8.48 -25.26 -8.54
C ASP A 17 -7.11 -25.72 -8.02
N ALA A 18 -6.04 -25.39 -8.75
CA ALA A 18 -4.69 -25.47 -8.21
C ALA A 18 -4.54 -24.35 -7.18
N TRP A 19 -4.91 -24.64 -5.93
CA TRP A 19 -4.54 -23.78 -4.82
C TRP A 19 -3.02 -23.80 -4.72
N ALA A 20 -2.40 -22.63 -4.83
CA ALA A 20 -0.99 -22.49 -4.53
C ALA A 20 -0.77 -22.89 -3.07
N ASP A 21 -0.17 -24.04 -2.84
CA ASP A 21 0.27 -24.48 -1.52
C ASP A 21 1.50 -23.64 -1.14
N ASN A 22 1.28 -22.47 -0.55
CA ASN A 22 2.33 -21.56 -0.08
C ASN A 22 3.11 -22.11 1.14
N THR A 23 3.02 -23.42 1.43
CA THR A 23 3.77 -24.06 2.50
C THR A 23 5.20 -24.45 2.11
N GLU A 24 5.70 -23.97 0.97
CA GLU A 24 7.13 -23.97 0.66
C GLU A 24 7.88 -23.10 1.68
N THR A 25 8.42 -23.74 2.72
CA THR A 25 9.29 -23.22 3.78
C THR A 25 9.52 -21.71 3.73
N ALA A 26 8.50 -20.93 4.11
CA ALA A 26 8.63 -19.50 4.21
C ALA A 26 9.84 -19.19 5.09
N THR A 27 10.80 -18.40 4.58
CA THR A 27 11.92 -17.93 5.39
C THR A 27 11.36 -17.10 6.56
N SER A 28 12.15 -16.86 7.60
CA SER A 28 11.71 -16.02 8.73
C SER A 28 11.17 -14.66 8.27
N GLU A 29 11.75 -14.10 7.20
CA GLU A 29 11.34 -12.83 6.61
C GLU A 29 9.96 -12.92 5.95
N THR A 30 9.70 -13.93 5.11
CA THR A 30 8.38 -14.12 4.48
C THR A 30 7.27 -14.28 5.51
N ARG A 31 7.54 -14.97 6.63
CA ARG A 31 6.56 -15.09 7.73
C ARG A 31 6.27 -13.76 8.40
N GLN A 32 7.27 -12.90 8.60
CA GLN A 32 7.07 -11.56 9.14
C GLN A 32 6.22 -10.72 8.19
N THR A 33 6.52 -10.74 6.89
CA THR A 33 5.74 -10.04 5.86
C THR A 33 4.28 -10.49 5.87
N GLU A 34 4.02 -11.80 5.89
CA GLU A 34 2.66 -12.34 5.95
C GLU A 34 1.93 -11.90 7.22
N THR A 35 2.63 -11.88 8.35
CA THR A 35 2.07 -11.37 9.63
C THR A 35 1.68 -9.90 9.52
N TRP A 36 2.51 -9.06 8.90
CA TRP A 36 2.21 -7.65 8.67
C TRP A 36 1.04 -7.44 7.71
N LEU A 37 0.96 -8.23 6.63
CA LEU A 37 -0.17 -8.19 5.69
C LEU A 37 -1.48 -8.55 6.38
N GLN A 38 -1.47 -9.61 7.18
CA GLN A 38 -2.65 -10.02 7.96
C GLN A 38 -3.05 -8.94 8.99
N LEU A 39 -2.08 -8.34 9.68
CA LEU A 39 -2.34 -7.26 10.63
C LEU A 39 -2.97 -6.04 9.94
N GLN A 40 -2.41 -5.62 8.80
CA GLN A 40 -2.91 -4.49 8.02
C GLN A 40 -4.34 -4.76 7.50
N ALA A 41 -4.58 -5.95 6.92
CA ALA A 41 -5.90 -6.34 6.43
C ALA A 41 -6.93 -6.44 7.57
N SER A 42 -6.52 -6.87 8.75
CA SER A 42 -7.41 -7.00 9.91
C SER A 42 -7.87 -5.65 10.48
N GLY A 43 -7.13 -4.57 10.22
CA GLY A 43 -7.39 -3.25 10.81
C GLY A 43 -7.25 -3.19 12.34
N LYS A 44 -6.79 -4.26 13.00
CA LYS A 44 -6.71 -4.35 14.48
C LYS A 44 -5.74 -3.33 15.10
N ALA A 45 -4.74 -2.90 14.34
CA ALA A 45 -3.78 -1.87 14.74
C ALA A 45 -4.19 -0.46 14.31
N ALA A 46 -5.40 -0.26 13.75
CA ALA A 46 -5.90 1.06 13.42
C ALA A 46 -6.06 1.90 14.70
N SER A 47 -5.75 3.19 14.62
CA SER A 47 -5.93 4.12 15.73
C SER A 47 -7.41 4.15 16.17
N PRO A 48 -7.72 4.10 17.48
CA PRO A 48 -9.08 4.26 17.97
C PRO A 48 -9.61 5.69 17.81
N THR A 49 -8.74 6.66 17.53
CA THR A 49 -9.09 8.06 17.30
C THR A 49 -9.06 8.36 15.79
N PRO A 50 -10.22 8.44 15.11
CA PRO A 50 -10.27 8.82 13.71
C PRO A 50 -9.82 10.27 13.54
N GLN A 51 -8.83 10.50 12.70
CA GLN A 51 -8.43 11.86 12.31
C GLN A 51 -9.37 12.32 11.20
N VAL A 52 -10.48 12.95 11.60
CA VAL A 52 -11.49 13.47 10.66
C VAL A 52 -11.15 14.91 10.33
N ASN A 53 -11.05 15.21 9.04
CA ASN A 53 -10.93 16.58 8.56
C ASN A 53 -12.34 17.08 8.17
N THR A 54 -12.73 18.25 8.66
CA THR A 54 -14.00 18.88 8.28
C THR A 54 -14.02 19.21 6.78
N ALA A 55 -15.21 19.45 6.21
CA ALA A 55 -15.32 19.85 4.81
C ALA A 55 -14.51 21.12 4.50
N ALA A 56 -14.58 22.12 5.38
CA ALA A 56 -13.82 23.36 5.23
C ALA A 56 -12.31 23.14 5.28
N GLU A 57 -11.81 22.30 6.19
CA GLU A 57 -10.37 22.00 6.26
C GLU A 57 -9.88 21.22 5.03
N ARG A 58 -10.71 20.32 4.49
CA ARG A 58 -10.42 19.65 3.22
C ARG A 58 -10.30 20.65 2.08
N ASP A 59 -11.25 21.58 1.96
CA ASP A 59 -11.23 22.60 0.90
C ASP A 59 -10.01 23.53 1.03
N LEU A 60 -9.65 23.94 2.26
CA LEU A 60 -8.44 24.73 2.51
C LEU A 60 -7.16 23.96 2.17
N SER A 61 -7.09 22.65 2.49
CA SER A 61 -5.95 21.81 2.13
C SER A 61 -5.80 21.67 0.61
N LEU A 62 -6.92 21.52 -0.11
CA LEU A 62 -6.96 21.46 -1.56
C LEU A 62 -6.54 22.81 -2.17
N GLN A 63 -7.03 23.92 -1.61
CA GLN A 63 -6.62 25.26 -2.03
C GLN A 63 -5.11 25.47 -1.86
N ARG A 64 -4.54 25.09 -0.70
CA ARG A 64 -3.08 25.16 -0.47
C ARG A 64 -2.29 24.34 -1.49
N TRP A 65 -2.79 23.15 -1.84
CA TRP A 65 -2.18 22.33 -2.88
C TRP A 65 -2.22 23.02 -4.25
N LEU A 66 -3.37 23.59 -4.64
CA LEU A 66 -3.51 24.36 -5.87
C LEU A 66 -2.60 25.60 -5.88
N ASP A 67 -2.46 26.27 -4.74
CA ASP A 67 -1.58 27.42 -4.59
C ASP A 67 -0.10 27.07 -4.77
N THR A 68 0.29 25.81 -4.53
CA THR A 68 1.67 25.35 -4.73
C THR A 68 2.12 25.53 -6.18
N TYR A 69 1.22 25.38 -7.16
CA TYR A 69 1.53 25.56 -8.58
C TYR A 69 1.75 27.02 -8.99
N LYS A 70 1.39 27.98 -8.13
CA LYS A 70 1.62 29.42 -8.40
C LYS A 70 3.07 29.81 -8.16
N TYR A 71 3.81 29.04 -7.36
CA TYR A 71 5.20 29.32 -7.03
C TYR A 71 6.12 28.57 -8.00
N LYS A 72 7.03 29.31 -8.63
CA LYS A 72 8.09 28.69 -9.44
C LYS A 72 9.04 27.94 -8.53
N ILE A 73 9.51 26.78 -8.99
CA ILE A 73 10.63 26.08 -8.35
C ILE A 73 11.87 26.98 -8.49
N PRO A 74 12.52 27.37 -7.39
CA PRO A 74 13.76 28.16 -7.46
C PRO A 74 14.87 27.36 -8.14
N ASP A 75 15.73 28.03 -8.91
CA ASP A 75 16.91 27.40 -9.52
C ASP A 75 17.93 26.95 -8.46
N PHE A 76 17.96 27.66 -7.33
CA PHE A 76 18.81 27.36 -6.18
C PHE A 76 18.00 27.53 -4.89
N TYR A 77 18.13 26.57 -3.97
CA TYR A 77 17.61 26.71 -2.61
C TYR A 77 18.65 27.45 -1.76
N ASP A 78 18.20 28.46 -1.02
CA ASP A 78 19.05 29.14 -0.05
C ASP A 78 19.47 28.16 1.05
N GLN A 79 20.78 27.99 1.22
CA GLN A 79 21.37 27.01 2.13
C GLN A 79 21.07 27.36 3.60
N GLU A 80 20.85 28.64 3.90
CA GLU A 80 20.50 29.13 5.24
C GLU A 80 18.99 29.00 5.52
N ALA A 81 18.15 28.87 4.49
CA ALA A 81 16.70 28.69 4.66
C ALA A 81 16.33 27.30 5.21
N GLY A 82 17.23 26.32 5.08
CA GLY A 82 17.04 24.95 5.59
C GLY A 82 17.18 24.80 7.10
N GLY A 83 17.55 25.87 7.81
CA GLY A 83 17.83 25.85 9.24
C GLY A 83 19.25 25.37 9.58
N SER A 84 19.84 25.95 10.63
CA SER A 84 21.18 25.59 11.09
C SER A 84 21.12 24.40 12.05
N PHE A 85 21.82 23.31 11.72
CA PHE A 85 22.01 22.18 12.64
C PHE A 85 23.34 22.35 13.37
N SER A 86 23.31 22.68 14.67
CA SER A 86 24.53 22.65 15.47
C SER A 86 24.90 21.20 15.77
N SER A 87 25.89 20.65 15.10
CA SER A 87 26.46 19.36 15.49
C SER A 87 27.20 19.55 16.82
N GLY A 88 26.60 19.10 17.92
CA GLY A 88 27.27 19.07 19.21
C GLY A 88 28.57 18.27 19.11
N LYS A 89 29.70 18.89 19.44
CA LYS A 89 30.98 18.17 19.56
C LYS A 89 30.87 17.18 20.72
N LYS A 90 31.23 15.93 20.43
CA LYS A 90 31.47 14.89 21.43
C LYS A 90 32.71 15.21 22.26
#